data_AF-A0A822BWB7-F1
#
_entry.id   AF-A0A822BWB7-F1
#
_cell.length_a   1.000
_cell.length_b   1.000
_cell.length_c   1.000
_cell.angle_alpha   90.00
_cell.angle_beta   90.00
_cell.angle_gamma   90.00
#
_symmetry.space_group_name_H-M   'P 1'
#
loop_
_entity.id
_entity.type
_entity.pdbx_description
1 polymer ?
#
loop_
_entity_poly.entity_id
_entity_poly.type
_entity_poly.pdbx_seq_one_letter_code
_entity_poly.pdbx_strand_id
1 'polypeptide(L)'
;AANCLVGVYQYLNKQENEENIAFSPLFLYYNGRAKENPSGITDSSCTMTNTVEALEESGVCLESIWPYNISQLNTRPSAEIYSDAKGHKIIDALQVDVDLTEMKSCLAQGFPFVFG
;
A
#
# COMPACT_ATOMS: atom_id res chain seq x y z
N ALA A 1 1.56 6.72 5.45
CA ALA A 1 0.67 5.59 5.11
C ALA A 1 1.33 4.64 4.10
N ALA A 2 1.55 5.05 2.85
CA ALA A 2 1.99 4.14 1.77
C ALA A 2 3.27 3.33 2.05
N ASN A 3 4.34 3.95 2.54
CA ASN A 3 5.57 3.22 2.91
C ASN A 3 5.32 2.10 3.93
N CYS A 4 4.50 2.37 4.95
CA CYS A 4 4.20 1.39 6.00
C CYS A 4 3.39 0.22 5.43
N LEU A 5 2.36 0.51 4.64
CA LEU A 5 1.50 -0.51 4.02
C LEU A 5 2.27 -1.36 3.01
N VAL A 6 3.14 -0.75 2.20
CA VAL A 6 4.04 -1.50 1.32
C VAL A 6 4.96 -2.41 2.12
N GLY A 7 5.53 -1.94 3.24
CA GLY A 7 6.37 -2.78 4.09
C GLY A 7 5.61 -3.98 4.67
N VAL A 8 4.36 -3.80 5.11
CA VAL A 8 3.49 -4.89 5.56
C VAL A 8 3.19 -5.85 4.41
N TYR A 9 2.83 -5.34 3.24
CA TYR A 9 2.54 -6.17 2.07
C TYR A 9 3.75 -6.98 1.59
N GLN A 10 4.95 -6.38 1.62
CA GLN A 10 6.22 -7.06 1.34
C GLN A 10 6.50 -8.18 2.34
N TYR A 11 6.25 -7.92 3.63
CA TYR A 11 6.42 -8.92 4.67
C TYR A 11 5.50 -10.12 4.45
N LEU A 12 4.22 -9.88 4.16
CA LEU A 12 3.25 -10.95 3.87
C LEU A 12 3.65 -11.77 2.64
N ASN A 13 4.02 -11.11 1.54
CA ASN A 13 4.50 -11.79 0.34
C ASN A 13 5.75 -12.64 0.61
N LYS A 14 6.67 -12.16 1.45
CA LYS A 14 7.86 -12.89 1.84
C LYS A 14 7.55 -14.12 2.69
N GLN A 15 6.53 -14.05 3.56
CA GLN A 15 6.08 -15.22 4.33
C GLN A 15 5.48 -16.31 3.43
N GLU A 16 4.78 -15.92 2.36
CA GLU A 16 4.11 -16.86 1.46
C GLU A 16 5.03 -17.44 0.38
N ASN A 17 5.88 -16.62 -0.22
CA ASN A 17 6.63 -16.98 -1.43
C ASN A 17 8.15 -17.12 -1.21
N GLU A 18 8.65 -16.87 0.01
CA GLU A 18 10.09 -16.82 0.35
C GLU A 18 10.93 -15.79 -0.45
N GLU A 19 10.28 -15.01 -1.31
CA GLU A 19 10.93 -13.99 -2.14
C GLU A 19 10.81 -12.59 -1.53
N ASN A 20 11.89 -11.82 -1.64
CA ASN A 20 11.90 -10.43 -1.23
C ASN A 20 11.60 -9.53 -2.43
N ILE A 21 10.31 -9.29 -2.67
CA ILE A 21 9.82 -8.48 -3.78
C ILE A 21 9.68 -7.03 -3.33
N ALA A 22 10.30 -6.10 -4.07
CA ALA A 22 10.16 -4.67 -3.82
C ALA A 22 8.97 -4.08 -4.58
N PHE A 23 8.04 -3.48 -3.84
CA PHE A 23 6.85 -2.81 -4.35
C PHE A 23 6.93 -1.30 -4.21
N SER A 24 6.24 -0.57 -5.10
CA SER A 24 6.30 0.89 -5.20
C SER A 24 5.41 1.62 -4.19
N PRO A 25 5.99 2.28 -3.17
CA PRO A 25 5.21 3.13 -2.27
C PRO A 25 4.70 4.37 -2.98
N LEU A 26 5.40 4.84 -4.02
CA LEU A 26 4.99 6.01 -4.80
C LEU A 26 3.71 5.75 -5.58
N PHE A 27 3.58 4.57 -6.19
CA PHE A 27 2.35 4.16 -6.86
C PHE A 27 1.18 4.10 -5.89
N LEU A 28 1.37 3.45 -4.74
CA LEU A 28 0.33 3.34 -3.74
C LEU A 28 -0.06 4.72 -3.17
N TYR A 29 0.93 5.59 -2.95
CA TYR A 29 0.71 6.95 -2.47
C TYR A 29 -0.03 7.84 -3.47
N TYR A 30 0.26 7.71 -4.76
CA TYR A 30 -0.50 8.38 -5.81
C TYR A 30 -1.97 7.97 -5.77
N ASN A 31 -2.24 6.65 -5.74
CA ASN A 31 -3.62 6.15 -5.76
C ASN A 31 -4.40 6.51 -4.49
N GLY A 32 -3.77 6.42 -3.31
CA GLY A 32 -4.41 6.88 -2.07
C GLY A 32 -4.80 8.37 -2.11
N ARG A 33 -3.94 9.23 -2.67
CA ARG A 33 -4.27 10.65 -2.85
C ARG A 33 -5.31 10.89 -3.94
N ALA A 34 -5.32 10.09 -5.00
CA ALA A 34 -6.35 10.17 -6.03
C ALA A 34 -7.74 9.85 -5.47
N LYS A 35 -7.84 8.94 -4.49
CA LYS A 35 -9.10 8.69 -3.76
C LYS A 35 -9.50 9.84 -2.84
N GLU A 36 -8.54 10.40 -2.10
CA GLU A 36 -8.77 11.53 -1.19
C GLU A 36 -9.15 12.82 -1.95
N ASN A 37 -8.47 13.10 -3.06
CA ASN A 37 -8.57 14.35 -3.81
C ASN A 37 -8.76 14.09 -5.32
N PRO A 38 -9.94 13.59 -5.74
CA PRO A 38 -10.18 13.24 -7.14
C PRO A 38 -10.14 14.44 -8.11
N SER A 39 -10.38 15.65 -7.60
CA SER A 39 -10.45 16.90 -8.37
C SER A 39 -9.08 17.46 -8.78
N GLY A 40 -7.99 16.98 -8.18
CA GLY A 40 -6.65 17.49 -8.43
C GLY A 40 -5.63 16.89 -7.46
N ILE A 41 -4.65 16.18 -7.99
CA ILE A 41 -3.63 15.50 -7.19
C ILE A 41 -2.48 16.48 -6.93
N THR A 42 -2.32 16.85 -5.68
CA THR A 42 -1.21 17.65 -5.18
C THR A 42 -0.44 16.87 -4.11
N ASP A 43 0.71 17.39 -3.71
CA ASP A 43 1.45 16.84 -2.57
C ASP A 43 0.70 17.19 -1.28
N SER A 44 -0.20 16.30 -0.88
CA SER A 44 -1.06 16.41 0.29
C SER A 44 -1.00 15.14 1.13
N SER A 45 -1.50 15.20 2.36
CA SER A 45 -1.65 14.01 3.19
C SER A 45 -2.65 13.03 2.55
N CYS A 46 -2.46 11.74 2.85
CA CYS A 46 -3.40 10.68 2.51
C CYS A 46 -3.68 9.87 3.77
N THR A 47 -4.95 9.58 4.02
CA THR A 47 -5.37 8.77 5.16
C THR A 47 -4.94 7.30 5.00
N MET A 48 -4.81 6.59 6.13
CA MET A 48 -4.48 5.16 6.09
C MET A 48 -5.59 4.38 5.37
N THR A 49 -6.84 4.69 5.68
CA THR A 49 -8.03 4.09 5.05
C THR A 49 -7.98 4.20 3.52
N ASN A 50 -7.80 5.41 2.96
CA ASN A 50 -7.72 5.59 1.52
C ASN A 50 -6.52 4.87 0.89
N THR A 51 -5.42 4.74 1.64
CA THR A 51 -4.25 3.99 1.16
C THR A 51 -4.52 2.47 1.16
N VAL A 52 -5.21 1.94 2.17
CA VAL A 52 -5.63 0.53 2.23
C VAL A 52 -6.59 0.22 1.09
N GLU A 53 -7.64 1.04 0.91
CA GLU A 53 -8.59 0.82 -0.17
C GLU A 53 -7.94 0.97 -1.56
N ALA A 54 -6.94 1.85 -1.71
CA ALA A 54 -6.17 1.93 -2.94
C ALA A 54 -5.39 0.64 -3.24
N LEU A 55 -4.86 -0.01 -2.20
CA LEU A 55 -4.18 -1.31 -2.32
C LEU A 55 -5.16 -2.44 -2.69
N GLU A 56 -6.40 -2.39 -2.22
CA GLU A 56 -7.46 -3.34 -2.57
C GLU A 56 -7.94 -3.15 -4.03
N GLU A 57 -8.23 -1.90 -4.41
CA GLU A 57 -8.80 -1.56 -5.72
C GLU A 57 -7.79 -1.59 -6.86
N SER A 58 -6.59 -1.03 -6.64
CA SER A 58 -5.57 -0.87 -7.67
C SER A 58 -4.39 -1.84 -7.51
N GLY A 59 -4.16 -2.34 -6.30
CA GLY A 59 -2.96 -3.10 -5.96
C GLY A 59 -1.73 -2.21 -5.85
N VAL A 60 -0.55 -2.82 -5.96
CA VAL A 60 0.73 -2.11 -5.97
C VAL A 60 1.67 -2.70 -7.02
N CYS A 61 2.31 -1.87 -7.84
CA CYS A 61 3.29 -2.35 -8.82
C CYS A 61 4.67 -2.53 -8.18
N LEU A 62 5.58 -3.16 -8.93
CA LEU A 62 6.98 -3.31 -8.52
C LEU A 62 7.71 -1.95 -8.49
N GLU A 63 8.64 -1.81 -7.53
CA GLU A 63 9.54 -0.64 -7.44
C GLU A 63 10.42 -0.49 -8.70
N SER A 64 10.74 -1.59 -9.39
CA SER A 64 11.48 -1.59 -10.65
C SER A 64 10.69 -0.96 -11.82
N ILE A 65 9.36 -0.98 -11.75
CA ILE A 65 8.46 -0.46 -12.80
C ILE A 65 8.08 0.99 -12.51
N TRP A 66 7.85 1.34 -11.24
CA TRP A 66 7.54 2.70 -10.80
C TRP A 66 8.42 3.11 -9.62
N PRO A 67 9.69 3.47 -9.88
CA PRO A 67 10.64 3.78 -8.82
C PRO A 67 10.26 5.07 -8.09
N TYR A 68 10.75 5.21 -6.87
CA TYR A 68 10.59 6.44 -6.12
C TYR A 68 11.28 7.63 -6.81
N ASN A 69 10.50 8.41 -7.54
CA ASN A 69 10.93 9.64 -8.18
C ASN A 69 9.98 10.80 -7.85
N ILE A 70 10.52 11.83 -7.19
CA ILE A 70 9.77 13.01 -6.76
C ILE A 70 9.14 13.76 -7.95
N SER A 71 9.76 13.74 -9.14
CA SER A 71 9.16 14.38 -10.32
C SER A 71 7.89 13.67 -10.79
N GLN A 72 7.68 12.41 -10.40
CA GLN A 72 6.51 11.61 -10.73
C GLN A 72 5.43 11.65 -9.63
N LEU A 73 5.65 12.41 -8.55
CA LEU A 73 4.77 12.44 -7.38
C LEU A 73 3.30 12.67 -7.73
N ASN A 74 3.02 13.64 -8.60
CA ASN A 74 1.66 13.97 -9.02
C ASN A 74 1.32 13.42 -10.41
N THR A 75 2.22 12.61 -10.99
CA THR A 75 2.07 12.05 -12.33
C THR A 75 1.26 10.77 -12.25
N ARG A 76 0.22 10.67 -13.09
CA ARG A 76 -0.59 9.46 -13.20
C ARG A 76 0.23 8.31 -13.80
N PRO A 77 0.31 7.13 -13.14
CA PRO A 77 0.90 5.94 -13.73
C PRO A 77 0.19 5.54 -15.03
N SER A 78 0.93 4.93 -15.96
CA SER A 78 0.34 4.47 -17.23
C SER A 78 -0.58 3.26 -17.00
N ALA A 79 -1.45 2.99 -17.98
CA ALA A 79 -2.37 1.84 -17.92
C ALA A 79 -1.62 0.49 -17.78
N GLU A 80 -0.41 0.38 -18.33
CA GLU A 80 0.44 -0.80 -18.22
C GLU A 80 0.88 -1.05 -16.77
N ILE A 81 1.26 0.01 -16.04
CA ILE A 81 1.63 -0.06 -14.63
C ILE A 81 0.44 -0.47 -13.77
N TYR A 82 -0.75 0.06 -14.07
CA TYR A 82 -1.99 -0.39 -13.42
C TYR A 82 -2.31 -1.86 -13.72
N SER A 83 -1.93 -2.37 -14.90
CA SER A 83 -2.14 -3.78 -15.23
C SER A 83 -1.23 -4.69 -14.40
N ASP A 84 0.03 -4.29 -14.19
CA ASP A 84 0.97 -5.01 -13.31
C ASP A 84 0.49 -4.99 -11.84
N ALA A 85 0.05 -3.83 -11.36
CA ALA A 85 -0.41 -3.66 -9.99
C ALA A 85 -1.60 -4.55 -9.62
N LYS A 86 -2.48 -4.88 -10.59
CA LYS A 86 -3.64 -5.78 -10.36
C LYS A 86 -3.27 -7.18 -9.89
N GLY A 87 -2.05 -7.65 -10.20
CA GLY A 87 -1.54 -8.93 -9.70
C GLY A 87 -1.19 -8.92 -8.22
N HIS A 88 -1.07 -7.73 -7.62
CA HIS A 88 -0.51 -7.52 -6.29
C HIS A 88 -1.48 -6.72 -5.41
N LYS A 89 -2.63 -7.34 -5.14
CA LYS A 89 -3.71 -6.76 -4.33
C LYS A 89 -3.81 -7.43 -2.98
N ILE A 90 -4.38 -6.72 -2.03
CA ILE A 90 -4.95 -7.34 -0.83
C ILE A 90 -6.40 -7.75 -1.10
N ILE A 91 -6.85 -8.78 -0.41
CA ILE A 91 -8.24 -9.25 -0.46
C ILE A 91 -9.08 -8.52 0.58
N ASP A 92 -8.50 -8.30 1.77
CA ASP A 92 -9.20 -7.68 2.89
C ASP A 92 -8.18 -7.03 3.84
N ALA A 93 -8.66 -6.08 4.65
CA ALA A 93 -7.90 -5.44 5.72
C ALA A 93 -8.79 -5.25 6.94
N LEU A 94 -8.30 -5.69 8.10
CA LEU A 94 -9.03 -5.63 9.36
C LEU A 94 -8.50 -4.51 10.25
N GLN A 95 -9.41 -3.81 10.91
CA GLN A 95 -9.06 -2.88 11.97
C GLN A 95 -8.79 -3.65 13.26
N VAL A 96 -7.67 -3.33 13.91
CA VAL A 96 -7.32 -3.85 15.24
C VAL A 96 -7.70 -2.80 16.26
N ASP A 97 -8.41 -3.17 17.31
CA ASP A 97 -8.76 -2.24 18.37
C ASP A 97 -7.50 -1.78 19.13
N VAL A 98 -7.58 -0.58 19.72
CA VAL A 98 -6.50 -0.01 20.53
C VAL A 98 -6.51 -0.65 21.92
N ASP A 99 -6.29 -1.95 21.94
CA ASP A 99 -6.16 -2.80 23.12
C ASP A 99 -4.85 -3.60 23.04
N LEU A 100 -4.06 -3.56 24.12
CA LEU A 100 -2.75 -4.19 24.14
C LEU A 100 -2.81 -5.71 23.96
N THR A 101 -3.87 -6.35 24.45
CA THR A 101 -4.06 -7.79 24.33
C THR A 101 -4.35 -8.16 22.90
N GLU A 102 -5.23 -7.39 22.24
CA GLU A 102 -5.59 -7.59 20.85
C GLU A 102 -4.39 -7.37 19.91
N MET A 103 -3.66 -6.27 20.09
CA MET A 103 -2.44 -5.99 19.32
C MET A 103 -1.40 -7.11 19.48
N LYS A 104 -1.18 -7.61 20.70
CA LYS A 104 -0.26 -8.74 20.94
C LYS A 104 -0.77 -10.02 20.29
N SER A 105 -2.07 -10.28 20.36
CA SER A 105 -2.70 -11.47 19.76
C SER A 105 -2.59 -11.45 18.23
N CYS A 106 -2.76 -10.28 17.61
CA CYS A 106 -2.58 -10.08 16.16
C CYS A 106 -1.16 -10.47 15.72
N LEU A 107 -0.14 -9.95 16.40
CA LEU A 107 1.27 -10.29 16.13
C LEU A 107 1.57 -11.76 16.40
N ALA A 108 1.03 -12.34 17.48
CA ALA A 108 1.24 -13.74 17.83
C ALA A 108 0.67 -14.70 16.77
N GLN A 109 -0.37 -14.28 16.05
CA GLN A 109 -0.95 -15.02 14.92
C GLN A 109 -0.15 -14.85 13.62
N GLY A 110 0.91 -14.03 13.61
CA GLY A 110 1.74 -13.78 12.43
C GLY A 110 1.24 -12.66 11.53
N PHE A 111 0.22 -11.89 11.96
CA PHE A 111 -0.32 -10.77 11.19
C PHE A 111 0.30 -9.45 11.67
N PRO A 112 1.12 -8.77 10.84
CA PRO A 112 1.54 -7.42 11.13
C PRO A 112 0.38 -6.43 10.95
N PHE A 113 0.42 -5.30 11.65
CA PHE A 113 -0.53 -4.21 11.49
C PHE A 113 0.19 -2.86 11.41
N VAL A 114 -0.51 -1.85 10.88
CA VAL A 114 -0.04 -0.46 10.80
C VAL A 114 -0.93 0.43 11.66
N PHE A 115 -0.33 1.47 12.27
CA PHE A 115 -1.03 2.48 13.06
C PHE A 115 -0.31 3.83 12.93
N GLY A 116 -0.99 4.94 13.23
CA GLY A 116 -0.45 6.30 13.14
C GLY A 116 -1.50 7.37 13.38
#